data_AF-A0A3C1NAS4-F1
#
_entry.id   AF-A0A3C1NAS4-F1
#
_cell.length_a   1.000
_cell.length_b   1.000
_cell.length_c   1.000
_cell.angle_alpha   90.00
_cell.angle_beta   90.00
_cell.angle_gamma   90.00
#
_symmetry.space_group_name_H-M   'P 1'
#
loop_
_entity.id
_entity.type
_entity.pdbx_description
1 polymer ?
#
loop_
_entity_poly.entity_id
_entity_poly.type
_entity_poly.pdbx_seq_one_letter_code
_entity_poly.pdbx_strand_id
1 'polypeptide(L)'
;MNDSEFEVVDEVRRIGQAARATARVLANAPTQQKNLALNSIAQAIENEAGRILDENAIDLERARSLGLVEAMLDRLELTPARIAAMATGLRQVSALPDLIGEVTGLRQQPSGIQVGRMRVPLGVIGIIYESRPNVTADAAGLCLKSGNAAILRGGSEATHSNLAIADCIYQGLLAADLPTASVQVIKTTDRAAVGALLQMSDNVDVIIPRGGRGLI
;
A
#
# COMPACT_ATOMS: atom_id res chain seq x y z
N MET A 1 16.92 17.51 -16.57
CA MET A 1 15.49 17.24 -16.39
C MET A 1 14.80 17.59 -17.68
N ASN A 2 14.24 16.60 -18.36
CA ASN A 2 13.37 16.82 -19.52
C ASN A 2 11.93 17.03 -19.04
N ASP A 3 11.05 17.63 -19.85
CA ASP A 3 9.68 17.97 -19.47
C ASP A 3 8.87 16.78 -18.90
N SER A 4 9.05 15.59 -19.47
CA SER A 4 8.41 14.35 -18.98
C SER A 4 8.87 13.93 -17.59
N GLU A 5 10.12 14.20 -17.21
CA GLU A 5 10.64 13.87 -15.88
C GLU A 5 10.07 14.82 -14.82
N PHE A 6 9.88 16.09 -15.20
CA PHE A 6 9.23 17.09 -14.35
C PHE A 6 7.77 16.72 -14.06
N GLU A 7 7.02 16.28 -15.07
CA GLU A 7 5.63 15.81 -14.91
C GLU A 7 5.51 14.63 -13.94
N VAL A 8 6.42 13.66 -14.02
CA VAL A 8 6.46 12.51 -13.12
C VAL A 8 6.74 12.95 -11.67
N VAL A 9 7.73 13.82 -11.47
CA VAL A 9 8.07 14.33 -10.13
C VAL A 9 6.89 15.10 -9.53
N ASP A 10 6.21 15.91 -10.33
CA ASP A 10 5.04 16.68 -9.89
C ASP A 10 3.83 15.80 -9.57
N GLU A 11 3.60 14.73 -10.35
CA GLU A 11 2.59 13.72 -10.03
C GLU A 11 2.87 13.05 -8.68
N VAL A 12 4.10 12.58 -8.47
CA VAL A 12 4.50 11.93 -7.21
C VAL A 12 4.39 12.91 -6.03
N ARG A 13 4.72 14.19 -6.24
CA ARG A 13 4.54 15.23 -5.22
C ARG A 13 3.08 15.38 -4.82
N ARG A 14 2.16 15.43 -5.80
CA ARG A 14 0.71 15.52 -5.53
C ARG A 14 0.20 14.28 -4.78
N ILE A 15 0.66 13.09 -5.16
CA ILE A 15 0.33 11.83 -4.47
C ILE A 15 0.74 11.91 -3.00
N GLY A 16 1.97 12.35 -2.69
CA GLY A 16 2.41 12.45 -1.31
C GLY A 16 1.72 13.54 -0.50
N GLN A 17 1.38 14.69 -1.10
CA GLN A 17 0.57 15.71 -0.43
C GLN A 17 -0.83 15.17 -0.06
N ALA A 18 -1.46 14.44 -0.98
CA ALA A 18 -2.74 13.79 -0.74
C ALA A 18 -2.63 12.72 0.37
N ALA A 19 -1.59 11.89 0.34
CA ALA A 19 -1.34 10.88 1.37
C ALA A 19 -1.14 11.54 2.75
N ARG A 20 -0.36 12.62 2.82
CA ARG A 20 -0.12 13.39 4.05
C ARG A 20 -1.38 14.01 4.63
N ALA A 21 -2.23 14.59 3.77
CA ALA A 21 -3.53 15.12 4.18
C ALA A 21 -4.43 14.01 4.75
N THR A 22 -4.39 12.82 4.15
CA THR A 22 -5.23 11.68 4.49
C THR A 22 -4.75 10.92 5.73
N ALA A 23 -3.44 10.90 5.99
CA ALA A 23 -2.85 10.20 7.13
C ALA A 23 -3.47 10.63 8.47
N ARG A 24 -3.83 11.91 8.61
CA ARG A 24 -4.52 12.42 9.81
C ARG A 24 -5.93 11.87 9.97
N VAL A 25 -6.66 11.71 8.87
CA VAL A 25 -8.01 11.12 8.90
C VAL A 25 -7.91 9.65 9.30
N LEU A 26 -7.00 8.92 8.66
CA LEU A 26 -6.81 7.49 8.91
C LEU A 26 -6.26 7.20 10.31
N ALA A 27 -5.41 8.06 10.87
CA ALA A 27 -4.91 7.94 12.23
C ALA A 27 -6.02 8.04 13.29
N ASN A 28 -7.12 8.75 12.98
CA ASN A 28 -8.29 8.89 13.84
C ASN A 28 -9.45 7.94 13.46
N ALA A 29 -9.29 7.13 12.40
CA ALA A 29 -10.33 6.22 11.96
C ALA A 29 -10.57 5.12 13.02
N PRO A 30 -11.82 4.88 13.43
CA PRO A 30 -12.15 3.80 14.35
C PRO A 30 -11.70 2.44 13.83
N THR A 31 -11.35 1.53 14.73
CA THR A 31 -10.97 0.14 14.39
C THR A 31 -11.99 -0.54 13.48
N GLN A 32 -13.28 -0.34 13.75
CA GLN A 32 -14.35 -0.93 12.94
C GLN A 32 -14.32 -0.44 11.50
N GLN A 33 -14.02 0.85 11.27
CA GLN A 33 -13.96 1.43 9.94
C GLN A 33 -12.74 0.90 9.17
N LYS A 34 -11.57 0.82 9.82
CA LYS A 34 -10.37 0.20 9.24
C LYS A 34 -10.60 -1.27 8.89
N ASN A 35 -11.26 -2.02 9.78
CA ASN A 35 -11.60 -3.42 9.55
C ASN A 35 -12.64 -3.58 8.43
N LEU A 36 -13.64 -2.70 8.34
CA LEU A 36 -14.59 -2.69 7.23
C LEU A 36 -13.86 -2.53 5.90
N ALA A 37 -12.94 -1.57 5.80
CA ALA A 37 -12.15 -1.37 4.60
C ALA A 37 -11.41 -2.65 4.20
N LEU A 38 -10.67 -3.28 5.12
CA LEU A 38 -9.93 -4.52 4.85
C LEU A 38 -10.83 -5.65 4.35
N ASN A 39 -11.99 -5.85 4.96
CA ASN A 39 -12.94 -6.89 4.54
C ASN A 39 -13.58 -6.56 3.19
N SER A 40 -13.89 -5.29 2.93
CA SER A 40 -14.42 -4.84 1.64
C SER A 40 -13.39 -4.96 0.51
N ILE A 41 -12.11 -4.67 0.77
CA ILE A 41 -11.03 -4.90 -0.20
C ILE A 41 -10.91 -6.41 -0.48
N ALA A 42 -10.94 -7.25 0.55
CA ALA A 42 -10.88 -8.71 0.39
C ALA A 42 -12.03 -9.22 -0.49
N GLN A 43 -13.25 -8.74 -0.25
CA GLN A 43 -14.42 -9.08 -1.06
C GLN A 43 -14.29 -8.58 -2.51
N ALA A 44 -13.80 -7.36 -2.71
CA ALA A 44 -13.57 -6.80 -4.05
C ALA A 44 -12.55 -7.64 -4.83
N ILE A 45 -11.45 -8.05 -4.20
CA ILE A 45 -10.44 -8.91 -4.83
C ILE A 45 -11.03 -10.26 -5.26
N GLU A 46 -11.92 -10.86 -4.47
CA GLU A 46 -12.59 -12.10 -4.84
C GLU A 46 -13.58 -11.93 -5.99
N ASN A 47 -14.36 -10.84 -5.95
CA ASN A 47 -15.34 -10.54 -7.00
C ASN A 47 -14.66 -10.23 -8.34
N GLU A 48 -13.54 -9.52 -8.29
CA GLU A 48 -12.75 -9.11 -9.46
C GLU A 48 -11.64 -10.12 -9.81
N ALA A 49 -11.66 -11.33 -9.24
CA ALA A 49 -10.60 -12.32 -9.43
C ALA A 49 -10.34 -12.64 -10.91
N GLY A 50 -11.40 -12.72 -11.73
CA GLY A 50 -11.27 -12.91 -13.17
C GLY A 50 -10.50 -11.78 -13.85
N ARG A 51 -10.89 -10.53 -13.58
CA ARG A 51 -10.21 -9.33 -14.11
C ARG A 51 -8.74 -9.27 -13.67
N ILE A 52 -8.45 -9.59 -12.41
CA ILE A 52 -7.06 -9.61 -11.90
C ILE A 52 -6.22 -10.65 -12.64
N LEU A 53 -6.77 -11.84 -12.93
CA LEU A 53 -6.07 -12.88 -13.69
C LEU A 53 -5.84 -12.44 -15.15
N ASP A 54 -6.83 -11.81 -15.78
CA ASP A 54 -6.72 -11.33 -17.16
C ASP A 54 -5.62 -10.26 -17.28
N GLU A 55 -5.57 -9.29 -16.36
CA GLU A 55 -4.53 -8.26 -16.30
C GLU A 55 -3.15 -8.87 -15.97
N ASN A 56 -3.10 -9.93 -15.15
CA ASN A 56 -1.86 -10.65 -14.87
C ASN A 56 -1.32 -11.42 -16.07
N ALA A 57 -2.20 -11.98 -16.91
CA ALA A 57 -1.79 -12.63 -18.15
C ALA A 57 -1.09 -11.66 -19.10
N ILE A 58 -1.56 -10.40 -19.18
CA ILE A 58 -0.91 -9.34 -19.97
C ILE A 58 0.50 -9.05 -19.44
N ASP A 59 0.64 -8.89 -18.12
CA ASP A 59 1.94 -8.67 -17.48
C ASP A 59 2.90 -9.84 -17.72
N LEU A 60 2.43 -11.09 -17.60
CA LEU A 60 3.22 -12.30 -17.85
C LEU A 60 3.68 -12.42 -19.30
N GLU A 61 2.79 -12.17 -20.26
CA GLU A 61 3.13 -12.19 -21.69
C GLU A 61 4.20 -11.16 -22.02
N ARG A 62 4.02 -9.93 -21.50
CA ARG A 62 4.99 -8.85 -21.65
C ARG A 62 6.33 -9.22 -21.00
N ALA A 63 6.32 -9.75 -19.78
CA ALA A 63 7.51 -10.16 -19.07
C ALA A 63 8.29 -11.26 -19.81
N ARG A 64 7.60 -12.25 -20.38
CA ARG A 64 8.21 -13.28 -21.24
C ARG A 64 8.85 -12.67 -22.48
N SER A 65 8.16 -11.74 -23.15
CA SER A 65 8.68 -11.07 -24.35
C SER A 65 9.95 -10.25 -24.07
N LEU A 66 10.10 -9.74 -22.84
CA LEU A 66 11.27 -8.99 -22.37
C LEU A 66 12.38 -9.89 -21.81
N GLY A 67 12.20 -11.22 -21.85
CA GLY A 67 13.21 -12.18 -21.41
C GLY A 67 13.41 -12.24 -19.89
N LEU A 68 12.38 -11.94 -19.09
CA LEU A 68 12.46 -12.14 -17.65
C LEU A 68 12.73 -13.61 -17.31
N VAL A 69 13.61 -13.84 -16.34
CA VAL A 69 13.96 -15.19 -15.89
C VAL A 69 12.78 -15.88 -15.20
N GLU A 70 12.73 -17.21 -15.28
CA GLU A 70 11.62 -18.02 -14.76
C GLU A 70 11.27 -17.73 -13.31
N ALA A 71 12.28 -17.52 -12.45
CA ALA A 71 12.08 -17.21 -11.04
C ALA A 71 11.39 -15.84 -10.81
N MET A 72 11.45 -14.92 -11.77
CA MET A 72 10.74 -13.63 -11.72
C MET A 72 9.32 -13.77 -12.29
N LEU A 73 9.13 -14.61 -13.32
CA LEU A 73 7.81 -14.96 -13.84
C LEU A 73 6.96 -15.66 -12.78
N ASP A 74 7.53 -16.63 -12.05
CA ASP A 74 6.84 -17.31 -10.94
C ASP A 74 6.44 -16.32 -9.83
N ARG A 75 7.22 -15.28 -9.57
CA ARG A 75 6.85 -14.24 -8.58
C ARG A 75 5.74 -13.32 -9.09
N LEU A 76 5.74 -13.05 -10.38
CA LEU A 76 4.78 -12.19 -11.06
C LEU A 76 3.41 -12.87 -11.21
N GLU A 77 3.39 -14.19 -11.39
CA GLU A 77 2.20 -14.96 -11.65
C GLU A 77 1.17 -14.88 -10.51
N LEU A 78 -0.07 -14.60 -10.88
CA LEU A 78 -1.23 -14.75 -10.02
C LEU A 78 -2.04 -15.97 -10.48
N THR A 79 -2.44 -16.76 -9.50
CA THR A 79 -3.34 -17.91 -9.70
C THR A 79 -4.59 -17.71 -8.85
N PRO A 80 -5.70 -18.43 -9.12
CA PRO A 80 -6.88 -18.36 -8.27
C PRO A 80 -6.56 -18.60 -6.78
N ALA A 81 -5.63 -19.51 -6.48
CA ALA A 81 -5.17 -19.77 -5.12
C ALA A 81 -4.42 -18.57 -4.52
N ARG A 82 -3.55 -17.90 -5.29
CA ARG A 82 -2.82 -16.70 -4.82
C ARG A 82 -3.78 -15.52 -4.58
N ILE A 83 -4.81 -15.36 -5.42
CA ILE A 83 -5.85 -14.33 -5.23
C ILE A 83 -6.67 -14.61 -3.97
N ALA A 84 -7.12 -15.85 -3.78
CA ALA A 84 -7.82 -16.24 -2.55
C ALA A 84 -6.94 -16.05 -1.30
N ALA A 85 -5.63 -16.31 -1.41
CA ALA A 85 -4.68 -16.07 -0.33
C ALA A 85 -4.54 -14.57 0.00
N MET A 86 -4.53 -13.67 -0.99
CA MET A 86 -4.54 -12.22 -0.75
C MET A 86 -5.77 -11.78 0.04
N ALA A 87 -6.96 -12.20 -0.40
CA ALA A 87 -8.21 -11.88 0.29
C ALA A 87 -8.23 -12.46 1.72
N THR A 88 -7.72 -13.69 1.90
CA THR A 88 -7.58 -14.32 3.22
C THR A 88 -6.61 -13.53 4.11
N GLY A 89 -5.47 -13.09 3.58
CA GLY A 89 -4.49 -12.28 4.30
C GLY A 89 -5.08 -10.96 4.81
N LEU A 90 -5.86 -10.27 3.98
CA LEU A 90 -6.56 -9.05 4.39
C LEU A 90 -7.54 -9.29 5.55
N ARG A 91 -8.30 -10.39 5.51
CA ARG A 91 -9.21 -10.76 6.62
C ARG A 91 -8.45 -11.12 7.89
N GLN A 92 -7.32 -11.82 7.77
CA GLN A 92 -6.44 -12.10 8.89
C GLN A 92 -5.92 -10.80 9.53
N VAL A 93 -5.47 -9.84 8.72
CA VAL A 93 -5.04 -8.51 9.19
C VAL A 93 -6.18 -7.76 9.87
N SER A 94 -7.40 -7.84 9.33
CA SER A 94 -8.59 -7.25 9.97
C SER A 94 -8.86 -7.83 11.35
N ALA A 95 -8.59 -9.12 11.56
CA ALA A 95 -8.81 -9.81 12.83
C ALA A 95 -7.74 -9.50 13.89
N LEU A 96 -6.60 -8.91 13.51
CA LEU A 96 -5.57 -8.53 14.48
C LEU A 96 -6.10 -7.46 15.45
N PRO A 97 -5.60 -7.42 16.70
CA PRO A 97 -5.86 -6.30 17.61
C PRO A 97 -5.42 -4.98 16.98
N ASP A 98 -6.21 -3.93 17.23
CA ASP A 98 -5.80 -2.57 16.88
C ASP A 98 -4.93 -2.01 18.00
N LEU A 99 -3.69 -1.65 17.65
CA LEU A 99 -2.71 -1.15 18.62
C LEU A 99 -2.73 0.39 18.69
N ILE A 100 -3.41 1.06 17.77
CA ILE A 100 -3.41 2.52 17.70
C ILE A 100 -4.24 3.10 18.84
N GLY A 101 -3.66 4.04 19.57
CA GLY A 101 -4.25 4.66 20.76
C GLY A 101 -3.94 3.93 22.08
N GLU A 102 -3.25 2.79 22.04
CA GLU A 102 -2.84 2.06 23.26
C GLU A 102 -1.92 2.93 24.14
N VAL A 103 -2.28 3.10 25.42
CA VAL A 103 -1.48 3.85 26.41
C VAL A 103 -0.77 2.88 27.34
N THR A 104 0.55 3.01 27.44
CA THR A 104 1.40 2.21 28.32
C THR A 104 2.16 3.08 29.31
N GLY A 105 2.49 2.51 30.48
CA GLY A 105 3.37 3.15 31.46
C GLY A 105 2.82 4.41 32.11
N LEU A 106 1.48 4.54 32.23
CA LEU A 106 0.85 5.70 32.86
C LEU A 106 1.22 5.77 34.36
N ARG A 107 1.86 6.86 34.78
CA ARG A 107 2.32 7.07 36.16
C ARG A 107 2.07 8.51 36.63
N GLN A 108 1.57 8.65 37.85
CA GLN A 108 1.50 9.92 38.58
C GLN A 108 2.91 10.42 38.93
N GLN A 109 3.14 11.72 38.78
CA GLN A 109 4.39 12.40 39.15
C GLN A 109 4.22 13.20 40.45
N PRO A 110 5.30 13.52 41.18
CA PRO A 110 5.24 14.37 42.37
C PRO A 110 4.61 15.75 42.13
N SER A 111 4.66 16.26 40.89
CA SER A 111 4.02 17.51 40.49
C SER A 111 2.49 17.41 40.29
N GLY A 112 1.90 16.21 40.33
CA GLY A 112 0.47 15.97 40.13
C GLY A 112 0.05 15.69 38.68
N ILE A 113 0.99 15.71 37.72
CA ILE A 113 0.72 15.32 36.32
C ILE A 113 0.79 13.80 36.16
N GLN A 114 0.07 13.27 35.16
CA GLN A 114 0.21 11.88 34.71
C GLN A 114 1.02 11.82 33.43
N VAL A 115 1.99 10.90 33.38
CA VAL A 115 2.86 10.69 32.21
C VAL A 115 2.72 9.26 31.75
N GLY A 116 2.50 9.07 30.46
CA GLY A 116 2.42 7.76 29.80
C GLY A 116 2.89 7.87 28.35
N ARG A 117 2.88 6.73 27.63
CA ARG A 117 3.22 6.67 26.20
C ARG A 117 2.04 6.12 25.43
N MET A 118 1.58 6.85 24.44
CA MET A 118 0.53 6.42 23.52
C MET A 118 1.13 5.94 22.21
N ARG A 119 0.66 4.80 21.69
CA ARG A 119 1.02 4.33 20.35
C ARG A 119 0.21 5.09 19.31
N VAL A 120 0.90 5.67 18.33
CA VAL A 120 0.32 6.39 17.19
C VAL A 120 0.88 5.83 15.88
N PRO A 121 0.19 6.02 14.74
CA PRO A 121 0.75 5.69 13.43
C PRO A 121 1.99 6.54 13.14
N LEU A 122 2.84 6.07 12.21
CA LEU A 122 3.96 6.86 11.72
C LEU A 122 3.48 8.04 10.88
N GLY A 123 2.46 7.81 10.05
CA GLY A 123 1.89 8.80 9.13
C GLY A 123 1.75 8.21 7.74
N VAL A 124 2.71 8.48 6.87
CA VAL A 124 2.74 8.02 5.48
C VAL A 124 3.91 7.06 5.26
N ILE A 125 3.61 5.89 4.70
CA ILE A 125 4.58 4.85 4.37
C ILE A 125 4.70 4.74 2.84
N GLY A 126 5.90 4.93 2.31
CA GLY A 126 6.20 4.60 0.92
C GLY A 126 6.73 3.18 0.82
N ILE A 127 6.15 2.36 -0.07
CA ILE A 127 6.53 0.95 -0.23
C ILE A 127 6.93 0.73 -1.68
N ILE A 128 8.18 0.32 -1.86
CA ILE A 128 8.76 0.06 -3.18
C ILE A 128 9.02 -1.44 -3.28
N TYR A 129 8.41 -2.10 -4.25
CA TYR A 129 8.50 -3.56 -4.40
C TYR A 129 8.69 -3.98 -5.86
N GLU A 130 9.19 -5.20 -6.06
CA GLU A 130 9.47 -5.81 -7.37
C GLU A 130 8.26 -6.57 -7.93
N SER A 131 8.52 -7.59 -8.77
CA SER A 131 7.58 -8.42 -9.54
C SER A 131 6.69 -9.31 -8.66
N ARG A 132 5.96 -8.72 -7.70
CA ARG A 132 5.10 -9.44 -6.75
C ARG A 132 3.79 -8.67 -6.56
N PRO A 133 2.80 -8.88 -7.44
CA PRO A 133 1.55 -8.12 -7.38
C PRO A 133 0.80 -8.28 -6.06
N ASN A 134 0.96 -9.43 -5.39
CA ASN A 134 0.34 -9.69 -4.09
C ASN A 134 0.78 -8.71 -2.99
N VAL A 135 2.00 -8.16 -3.10
CA VAL A 135 2.51 -7.18 -2.15
C VAL A 135 1.64 -5.93 -2.13
N THR A 136 0.97 -5.58 -3.24
CA THR A 136 0.02 -4.46 -3.30
C THR A 136 -1.07 -4.58 -2.24
N ALA A 137 -1.72 -5.74 -2.15
CA ALA A 137 -2.77 -6.00 -1.17
C ALA A 137 -2.21 -6.14 0.26
N ASP A 138 -1.13 -6.91 0.43
CA ASP A 138 -0.53 -7.17 1.75
C ASP A 138 -0.03 -5.87 2.41
N ALA A 139 0.66 -5.04 1.64
CA ALA A 139 1.22 -3.77 2.06
C ALA A 139 0.12 -2.76 2.42
N ALA A 140 -0.89 -2.64 1.56
CA ALA A 140 -2.05 -1.80 1.80
C ALA A 140 -2.77 -2.21 3.10
N GLY A 141 -3.00 -3.52 3.28
CA GLY A 141 -3.71 -4.05 4.43
C GLY A 141 -3.03 -3.72 5.76
N LEU A 142 -1.72 -3.96 5.85
CA LEU A 142 -0.94 -3.66 7.06
C LEU A 142 -0.88 -2.15 7.35
N CYS A 143 -0.71 -1.31 6.32
CA CYS A 143 -0.71 0.14 6.50
C CYS A 143 -2.05 0.65 7.01
N LEU A 144 -3.16 0.22 6.39
CA LEU A 144 -4.50 0.58 6.80
C LEU A 144 -4.79 0.16 8.24
N LYS A 145 -4.50 -1.09 8.60
CA LYS A 145 -4.73 -1.60 9.97
C LYS A 145 -3.99 -0.77 11.02
N SER A 146 -2.74 -0.42 10.72
CA SER A 146 -1.87 0.39 11.57
C SER A 146 -2.13 1.90 11.48
N GLY A 147 -3.16 2.34 10.77
CA GLY A 147 -3.55 3.75 10.69
C GLY A 147 -2.63 4.62 9.84
N ASN A 148 -1.83 4.02 8.96
CA ASN A 148 -0.88 4.71 8.09
C ASN A 148 -1.42 4.82 6.66
N ALA A 149 -1.25 5.99 6.04
CA ALA A 149 -1.46 6.11 4.60
C ALA A 149 -0.31 5.43 3.86
N ALA A 150 -0.58 4.88 2.68
CA ALA A 150 0.40 4.14 1.88
C ALA A 150 0.55 4.72 0.48
N ILE A 151 1.80 4.86 0.03
CA ILE A 151 2.15 5.11 -1.36
C ILE A 151 2.90 3.89 -1.88
N LEU A 152 2.34 3.21 -2.85
CA LEU A 152 2.81 1.93 -3.36
C LEU A 152 3.43 2.14 -4.73
N ARG A 153 4.68 1.71 -4.89
CA ARG A 153 5.38 1.68 -6.17
C ARG A 153 5.83 0.25 -6.45
N GLY A 154 5.11 -0.42 -7.33
CA GLY A 154 5.46 -1.76 -7.79
C GLY A 154 6.48 -1.76 -8.93
N GLY A 155 6.93 -2.96 -9.31
CA GLY A 155 7.76 -3.17 -10.49
C GLY A 155 7.00 -2.86 -11.78
N SER A 156 7.72 -2.40 -12.79
CA SER A 156 7.17 -2.07 -14.12
C SER A 156 6.53 -3.27 -14.82
N GLU A 157 7.00 -4.47 -14.49
CA GLU A 157 6.57 -5.76 -15.00
C GLU A 157 5.22 -6.24 -14.43
N ALA A 158 4.74 -5.61 -13.35
CA ALA A 158 3.49 -5.97 -12.65
C ALA A 158 2.43 -4.86 -12.76
N THR A 159 2.57 -3.95 -13.72
CA THR A 159 1.79 -2.71 -13.76
C THR A 159 0.30 -2.98 -13.87
N HIS A 160 -0.12 -3.88 -14.77
CA HIS A 160 -1.53 -4.17 -15.00
C HIS A 160 -2.18 -4.81 -13.76
N SER A 161 -1.49 -5.80 -13.19
CA SER A 161 -1.92 -6.51 -11.99
C SER A 161 -2.01 -5.57 -10.78
N ASN A 162 -1.02 -4.71 -10.58
CA ASN A 162 -1.00 -3.75 -9.48
C ASN A 162 -2.15 -2.75 -9.58
N LEU A 163 -2.48 -2.27 -10.78
CA LEU A 163 -3.60 -1.37 -11.00
C LEU A 163 -4.96 -2.06 -10.79
N ALA A 164 -5.12 -3.30 -11.24
CA ALA A 164 -6.33 -4.08 -10.98
C ALA A 164 -6.57 -4.28 -9.48
N ILE A 165 -5.51 -4.58 -8.72
CA ILE A 165 -5.57 -4.69 -7.25
C ILE A 165 -5.81 -3.31 -6.61
N ALA A 166 -5.21 -2.24 -7.14
CA ALA A 166 -5.43 -0.87 -6.68
C ALA A 166 -6.89 -0.45 -6.81
N ASP A 167 -7.58 -0.84 -7.88
CA ASP A 167 -9.00 -0.57 -8.07
C ASP A 167 -9.84 -1.29 -7.00
N CYS A 168 -9.49 -2.52 -6.64
CA CYS A 168 -10.16 -3.24 -5.54
C CYS A 168 -9.92 -2.54 -4.18
N ILE A 169 -8.70 -2.04 -3.96
CA ILE A 169 -8.36 -1.24 -2.77
C ILE A 169 -9.21 0.03 -2.71
N TYR A 170 -9.31 0.74 -3.84
CA TYR A 170 -10.12 1.95 -3.98
C TYR A 170 -11.59 1.69 -3.65
N GLN A 171 -12.18 0.61 -4.19
CA GLN A 171 -13.55 0.20 -3.89
C GLN A 171 -13.76 -0.08 -2.40
N GLY A 172 -12.83 -0.80 -1.76
CA GLY A 172 -12.94 -1.12 -0.34
C GLY A 172 -12.78 0.09 0.58
N LEU A 173 -11.94 1.07 0.21
CA LEU A 173 -11.83 2.34 0.92
C LEU A 173 -13.15 3.14 0.84
N LEU A 174 -13.76 3.23 -0.35
CA LEU A 174 -15.06 3.88 -0.51
C LEU A 174 -16.17 3.20 0.29
N ALA A 175 -16.22 1.86 0.29
CA ALA A 175 -17.22 1.10 1.04
C ALA A 175 -17.12 1.32 2.56
N ALA A 176 -15.94 1.69 3.05
CA ALA A 176 -15.69 2.00 4.46
C ALA A 176 -15.73 3.49 4.79
N ASP A 177 -16.09 4.36 3.83
CA ASP A 177 -16.05 5.81 3.98
C ASP A 177 -14.67 6.34 4.43
N LEU A 178 -13.61 5.69 3.95
CA LEU A 178 -12.23 6.15 4.13
C LEU A 178 -11.79 6.92 2.89
N PRO A 179 -10.97 7.98 3.04
CA PRO A 179 -10.53 8.73 1.87
C PRO A 179 -9.69 7.83 0.96
N THR A 180 -9.96 7.86 -0.34
CA THR A 180 -9.34 6.98 -1.32
C THR A 180 -7.84 7.19 -1.45
N ALA A 181 -7.34 8.38 -1.10
CA ALA A 181 -5.91 8.68 -1.01
C ALA A 181 -5.20 8.01 0.19
N SER A 182 -5.91 7.23 1.02
CA SER A 182 -5.32 6.43 2.11
C SER A 182 -4.34 5.39 1.58
N VAL A 183 -4.60 4.85 0.37
CA VAL A 183 -3.66 3.98 -0.34
C VAL A 183 -3.63 4.41 -1.80
N GLN A 184 -2.44 4.76 -2.30
CA GLN A 184 -2.26 5.19 -3.68
C GLN A 184 -1.18 4.34 -4.34
N VAL A 185 -1.43 3.91 -5.58
CA VAL A 185 -0.43 3.23 -6.41
C VAL A 185 0.08 4.22 -7.45
N ILE A 186 1.41 4.38 -7.53
CA ILE A 186 2.05 5.18 -8.57
C ILE A 186 1.85 4.46 -9.92
N LYS A 187 1.18 5.12 -10.86
CA LYS A 187 0.78 4.51 -12.15
C LYS A 187 1.89 4.48 -13.18
N THR A 188 2.83 5.44 -13.11
CA THR A 188 3.96 5.50 -14.03
C THR A 188 5.00 4.42 -13.73
N THR A 189 5.55 3.83 -14.78
CA THR A 189 6.67 2.88 -14.70
C THR A 189 8.03 3.55 -14.68
N ASP A 190 8.08 4.88 -14.85
CA ASP A 190 9.31 5.66 -14.87
C ASP A 190 10.08 5.51 -13.55
N ARG A 191 11.40 5.32 -13.67
CA ARG A 191 12.31 5.21 -12.52
C ARG A 191 12.45 6.54 -11.78
N ALA A 192 12.23 7.68 -12.43
CA ALA A 192 12.22 8.99 -11.80
C ALA A 192 11.22 9.06 -10.64
N ALA A 193 10.11 8.32 -10.71
CA ALA A 193 9.12 8.27 -9.64
C ALA A 193 9.68 7.69 -8.33
N VAL A 194 10.62 6.74 -8.41
CA VAL A 194 11.29 6.19 -7.22
C VAL A 194 12.18 7.26 -6.59
N GLY A 195 13.00 7.93 -7.40
CA GLY A 195 13.84 9.03 -6.92
C GLY A 195 13.04 10.15 -6.28
N ALA A 196 11.93 10.54 -6.93
CA ALA A 196 11.00 11.52 -6.39
C ALA A 196 10.43 11.08 -5.04
N LEU A 197 9.92 9.85 -4.93
CA LEU A 197 9.33 9.30 -3.70
C LEU A 197 10.35 9.26 -2.54
N LEU A 198 11.59 8.86 -2.81
CA LEU A 198 12.67 8.82 -1.82
C LEU A 198 13.05 10.21 -1.28
N GLN A 199 12.83 11.27 -2.07
CA GLN A 199 13.12 12.65 -1.69
C GLN A 199 11.96 13.35 -0.96
N MET A 200 10.83 12.68 -0.75
CA MET A 200 9.62 13.29 -0.15
C MET A 200 9.63 13.32 1.39
N SER A 201 10.72 13.74 2.03
CA SER A 201 10.83 13.76 3.50
C SER A 201 9.74 14.58 4.20
N ASP A 202 9.14 15.56 3.51
CA ASP A 202 8.06 16.40 4.07
C ASP A 202 6.70 15.68 4.14
N ASN A 203 6.53 14.62 3.33
CA ASN A 203 5.26 13.94 3.14
C ASN A 203 5.30 12.45 3.47
N VAL A 204 6.46 11.80 3.38
CA VAL A 204 6.66 10.37 3.60
C VAL A 204 7.56 10.17 4.81
N ASP A 205 7.03 9.51 5.84
CA ASP A 205 7.71 9.37 7.12
C ASP A 205 8.64 8.15 7.15
N VAL A 206 8.39 7.13 6.32
CA VAL A 206 9.26 5.96 6.16
C VAL A 206 9.14 5.32 4.78
N ILE A 207 10.25 4.77 4.28
CA ILE A 207 10.30 3.95 3.07
C ILE A 207 10.58 2.49 3.44
N ILE A 208 9.82 1.57 2.86
CA ILE A 208 10.00 0.13 3.03
C ILE A 208 10.31 -0.50 1.65
N PRO A 209 11.58 -0.80 1.34
CA PRO A 209 11.93 -1.57 0.15
C PRO A 209 11.62 -3.05 0.34
N ARG A 210 11.00 -3.68 -0.66
CA ARG A 210 10.69 -5.12 -0.70
C ARG A 210 11.12 -5.72 -2.04
N GLY A 211 12.38 -6.14 -2.10
CA GLY A 211 12.95 -6.77 -3.28
C GLY A 211 14.39 -7.23 -3.08
N GLY A 212 15.13 -7.38 -4.18
CA GLY A 212 16.53 -7.75 -4.18
C GLY A 212 17.44 -6.66 -3.61
N ARG A 213 18.74 -6.98 -3.48
CA ARG A 213 19.76 -6.06 -2.94
C ARG A 213 19.85 -4.71 -3.66
N GLY A 214 19.46 -4.63 -4.93
CA GLY A 214 19.48 -3.38 -5.69
C GLY A 214 18.44 -2.34 -5.26
N LEU A 215 17.48 -2.72 -4.40
CA LEU A 215 16.47 -1.83 -3.82
C LEU A 215 16.77 -1.41 -2.38
N ILE A 216 17.79 -2.01 -1.74
CA ILE A 216 18.19 -1.76 -0.35
C ILE A 216 19.40 -0.84 -0.33
#